data_AF-A0A0F8G0E4-F1
#
_entry.id   AF-A0A0F8G0E4-F1
#
_cell.length_a   1.000
_cell.length_b   1.000
_cell.length_c   1.000
_cell.angle_alpha   90.00
_cell.angle_beta   90.00
_cell.angle_gamma   90.00
#
_symmetry.space_group_name_H-M   'P 1'
#
loop_
_entity.id
_entity.type
_entity.pdbx_description
1 polymer ?
#
loop_
_entity_poly.entity_id
_entity_poly.type
_entity_poly.pdbx_seq_one_letter_code
_entity_poly.pdbx_strand_id
1 'polypeptide(L)'
;MEKRAEIKVYGRVQKAGFRDFIDEIAFNLNLNGYVKNLDDGAVQVVCEGNEDAILELLTKINITQYPIRVENIDVVYKKPTGEYTAFELIRDEDLTTATYERMDAAARYIREMNSNLGGKMDFIGGKIDALGGKMDSIGGKIESLGGKIDVLGNKIDQARVEITYEIRVSRDNFRSHLDERISTIERELSLIKAKVIP
;
A
#
# COMPACT_ATOMS: atom_id res chain seq x y z
N MET A 1 -14.32 -28.50 -29.36
CA MET A 1 -14.01 -29.37 -30.53
C MET A 1 -12.58 -29.08 -30.95
N GLU A 2 -11.87 -30.02 -31.58
CA GLU A 2 -10.53 -29.71 -32.10
C GLU A 2 -10.60 -28.79 -33.32
N LYS A 3 -9.73 -27.79 -33.36
CA LYS A 3 -9.59 -26.84 -34.46
C LYS A 3 -8.13 -26.56 -34.74
N ARG A 4 -7.84 -26.12 -35.97
CA ARG A 4 -6.59 -25.45 -36.32
C ARG A 4 -6.84 -23.95 -36.34
N ALA A 5 -5.91 -23.17 -35.80
CA ALA A 5 -5.90 -21.72 -35.96
C ALA A 5 -4.58 -21.28 -36.57
N GLU A 6 -4.68 -20.45 -37.61
CA GLU A 6 -3.56 -19.68 -38.15
C GLU A 6 -3.71 -18.25 -37.65
N ILE A 7 -2.79 -17.84 -36.79
CA ILE A 7 -2.83 -16.58 -36.07
C ILE A 7 -1.66 -15.73 -36.54
N LYS A 8 -1.92 -14.47 -36.86
CA LYS A 8 -0.90 -13.48 -37.19
C LYS A 8 -1.04 -12.30 -36.24
N VAL A 9 -0.01 -12.07 -35.45
CA VAL A 9 0.04 -11.03 -34.41
C VAL A 9 0.90 -9.87 -34.90
N TYR A 10 0.36 -8.66 -34.84
CA TYR A 10 1.01 -7.43 -35.27
C TYR A 10 1.26 -6.48 -34.10
N GLY A 11 2.24 -5.60 -34.28
CA GLY A 11 2.63 -4.57 -33.32
C GLY A 11 4.10 -4.71 -32.94
N ARG A 12 4.45 -4.28 -31.71
CA ARG A 12 5.79 -4.43 -31.16
C ARG A 12 5.92 -5.81 -30.50
N VAL A 13 6.02 -6.84 -31.33
CA VAL A 13 5.92 -8.26 -30.91
C VAL A 13 7.19 -9.07 -31.13
N GLN A 14 8.22 -8.49 -31.76
CA GLN A 14 9.51 -9.14 -31.96
C GLN A 14 10.59 -8.56 -31.04
N LYS A 15 11.72 -9.28 -30.92
CA LYS A 15 12.92 -8.87 -30.14
C LYS A 15 12.65 -8.62 -28.65
N ALA A 16 11.57 -9.20 -28.12
CA ALA A 16 11.10 -9.01 -26.74
C ALA A 16 10.77 -10.34 -26.01
N GLY A 17 11.16 -11.49 -26.56
CA GLY A 17 10.87 -12.82 -25.98
C GLY A 17 9.43 -13.32 -26.20
N PHE A 18 8.64 -12.67 -27.04
CA PHE A 18 7.23 -13.02 -27.25
C PHE A 18 7.01 -14.43 -27.81
N ARG A 19 7.90 -14.91 -28.68
CA ARG A 19 7.81 -16.29 -29.20
C ARG A 19 8.01 -17.32 -28.08
N ASP A 20 8.99 -17.12 -27.21
CA ASP A 20 9.24 -18.00 -26.05
C ASP A 20 8.03 -17.96 -25.08
N PHE A 21 7.40 -16.80 -24.91
CA PHE A 21 6.16 -16.67 -24.13
C PHE A 21 4.97 -17.42 -24.76
N ILE A 22 4.80 -17.34 -26.09
CA ILE A 22 3.76 -18.09 -26.81
C ILE A 22 3.98 -19.60 -26.68
N ASP A 23 5.22 -20.05 -26.85
CA ASP A 23 5.63 -21.46 -26.71
C ASP A 23 5.27 -22.01 -25.32
N GLU A 24 5.61 -21.28 -24.26
CA GLU A 24 5.25 -21.63 -22.88
C GLU A 24 3.72 -21.74 -22.68
N ILE A 25 2.95 -20.80 -23.24
CA ILE A 25 1.48 -20.85 -23.13
C ILE A 25 0.93 -22.04 -23.90
N ALA A 26 1.38 -22.26 -25.14
CA ALA A 26 0.91 -23.35 -25.99
C ALA A 26 1.18 -24.71 -25.34
N PHE A 27 2.36 -24.89 -24.74
CA PHE A 27 2.70 -26.07 -23.94
C PHE A 27 1.71 -26.29 -22.79
N ASN A 28 1.47 -25.26 -21.98
CA ASN A 28 0.55 -25.35 -20.83
C ASN A 28 -0.91 -25.62 -21.22
N LEU A 29 -1.30 -25.23 -22.43
CA LEU A 29 -2.64 -25.45 -22.98
C LEU A 29 -2.76 -26.75 -23.79
N ASN A 30 -1.70 -27.56 -23.86
CA ASN A 30 -1.62 -28.78 -24.68
C ASN A 30 -1.98 -28.55 -26.15
N LEU A 31 -1.51 -27.43 -26.71
CA LEU A 31 -1.65 -27.12 -28.14
C LEU A 31 -0.41 -27.65 -28.88
N ASN A 32 -0.62 -28.20 -30.08
CA ASN A 32 0.47 -28.57 -30.99
C ASN A 32 0.59 -27.55 -32.12
N GLY A 33 1.76 -27.39 -32.74
CA GLY A 33 1.95 -26.43 -33.83
C GLY A 33 3.32 -25.76 -33.82
N TYR A 34 3.38 -24.48 -34.16
CA TYR A 34 4.62 -23.72 -34.10
C TYR A 34 4.39 -22.22 -33.95
N VAL A 35 5.45 -21.52 -33.56
CA VAL A 35 5.56 -20.06 -33.57
C VAL A 35 6.81 -19.61 -34.30
N LYS A 36 6.69 -18.58 -35.14
CA LYS A 36 7.84 -17.95 -35.83
C LYS A 36 7.67 -16.46 -36.03
N ASN A 37 8.79 -15.77 -36.13
CA ASN A 37 8.82 -14.39 -36.59
C ASN A 37 8.70 -14.35 -38.11
N LEU A 38 8.01 -13.34 -38.64
CA LEU A 38 7.94 -13.04 -40.06
C LEU A 38 8.82 -11.81 -40.37
N ASP A 39 9.33 -11.74 -41.60
CA ASP A 39 10.20 -10.65 -42.05
C ASP A 39 9.48 -9.28 -42.08
N ASP A 40 8.15 -9.29 -42.16
CA ASP A 40 7.31 -8.09 -42.09
C ASP A 40 7.15 -7.54 -40.66
N GLY A 41 7.78 -8.15 -39.67
CA GLY A 41 7.73 -7.75 -38.25
C GLY A 41 6.59 -8.40 -37.46
N ALA A 42 5.70 -9.16 -38.10
CA ALA A 42 4.64 -9.89 -37.40
C ALA A 42 5.16 -11.20 -36.77
N VAL A 43 4.35 -11.80 -35.90
CA VAL A 43 4.57 -13.16 -35.37
C VAL A 43 3.46 -14.05 -35.88
N GLN A 44 3.83 -15.18 -36.49
CA GLN A 44 2.90 -16.20 -36.93
C GLN A 44 2.86 -17.31 -35.88
N VAL A 45 1.65 -17.71 -35.51
CA VAL A 45 1.38 -18.90 -34.71
C VAL A 45 0.44 -19.79 -35.50
N VAL A 46 0.81 -21.05 -35.67
CA VAL A 46 -0.10 -22.09 -36.15
C VAL A 46 -0.29 -23.06 -35.01
N CYS A 47 -1.53 -23.31 -34.60
CA CYS A 47 -1.81 -24.25 -33.54
C CYS A 47 -3.02 -25.14 -33.84
N GLU A 48 -2.98 -26.37 -33.33
CA GLU A 48 -4.05 -27.35 -33.36
C GLU A 48 -4.34 -27.84 -31.93
N GLY A 49 -5.61 -27.96 -31.59
CA GLY A 49 -6.05 -28.46 -30.28
C GLY A 49 -7.48 -28.06 -29.97
N ASN A 50 -7.86 -28.13 -28.69
CA ASN A 50 -9.19 -27.74 -28.25
C ASN A 50 -9.44 -26.24 -28.54
N GLU A 51 -10.57 -25.93 -29.15
CA GLU A 51 -11.02 -24.55 -29.40
C GLU A 51 -10.95 -23.65 -28.16
N ASP A 52 -11.32 -24.16 -26.98
CA ASP A 52 -11.24 -23.38 -25.73
C ASP A 52 -9.80 -23.00 -25.37
N ALA A 53 -8.86 -23.92 -25.58
CA ALA A 53 -7.43 -23.68 -25.39
C ALA A 53 -6.89 -22.66 -26.40
N ILE A 54 -7.35 -22.69 -27.65
CA ILE A 54 -6.97 -21.69 -28.65
C ILE A 54 -7.50 -20.29 -28.27
N LEU A 55 -8.73 -20.20 -27.77
CA LEU A 55 -9.29 -18.93 -27.28
C LEU A 55 -8.53 -18.40 -26.04
N GLU A 56 -8.11 -19.29 -25.15
CA GLU A 56 -7.28 -18.93 -24.01
C GLU A 56 -5.90 -18.44 -24.45
N LEU A 57 -5.28 -19.08 -25.43
CA LEU A 57 -4.03 -18.62 -26.04
C LEU A 57 -4.20 -17.18 -26.58
N LEU A 58 -5.23 -16.93 -27.39
CA LEU A 58 -5.51 -15.59 -27.95
C LEU A 58 -5.68 -14.52 -26.87
N THR A 59 -6.33 -14.87 -25.77
CA THR A 59 -6.52 -13.97 -24.62
C THR A 59 -5.18 -13.65 -23.95
N LYS A 60 -4.35 -14.66 -23.70
CA LYS A 60 -3.05 -14.50 -23.03
C LYS A 60 -2.02 -13.74 -23.86
N ILE A 61 -2.05 -13.90 -25.19
CA ILE A 61 -1.07 -13.25 -26.08
C ILE A 61 -1.44 -11.80 -26.42
N ASN A 62 -2.66 -11.33 -26.11
CA ASN A 62 -3.09 -9.95 -26.36
C ASN A 62 -2.52 -8.95 -25.33
N ILE A 63 -1.20 -8.83 -25.31
CA ILE A 63 -0.45 -7.98 -24.37
C ILE A 63 -0.36 -6.56 -24.90
N THR A 64 -0.76 -5.56 -24.10
CA THR A 64 -0.72 -4.14 -24.50
C THR A 64 0.37 -3.32 -23.80
N GLN A 65 1.14 -3.95 -22.91
CA GLN A 65 2.16 -3.31 -22.07
C GLN A 65 3.59 -3.57 -22.57
N TYR A 66 4.39 -2.51 -22.64
CA TYR A 66 5.81 -2.60 -22.96
C TYR A 66 6.54 -3.65 -22.06
N PRO A 67 7.40 -4.56 -22.59
CA PRO A 67 8.10 -4.52 -23.88
C PRO A 67 7.35 -5.07 -25.10
N ILE A 68 6.23 -5.75 -24.89
CA ILE A 68 5.44 -6.39 -25.96
C ILE A 68 4.11 -5.64 -26.11
N ARG A 69 3.85 -5.08 -27.28
CA ARG A 69 2.59 -4.39 -27.55
C ARG A 69 1.94 -4.96 -28.79
N VAL A 70 0.92 -5.78 -28.58
CA VAL A 70 0.02 -6.26 -29.61
C VAL A 70 -0.93 -5.13 -30.00
N GLU A 71 -0.99 -4.88 -31.31
CA GLU A 71 -1.87 -3.87 -31.92
C GLU A 71 -3.03 -4.52 -32.65
N ASN A 72 -2.79 -5.69 -33.28
CA ASN A 72 -3.81 -6.46 -33.97
C ASN A 72 -3.48 -7.97 -33.92
N ILE A 73 -4.51 -8.79 -33.93
CA ILE A 73 -4.43 -10.24 -34.08
C ILE A 73 -5.41 -10.67 -35.17
N ASP A 74 -4.90 -11.17 -36.29
CA ASP A 74 -5.71 -11.84 -37.30
C ASP A 74 -5.75 -13.34 -36.99
N VAL A 75 -6.94 -13.94 -37.03
CA VAL A 75 -7.12 -15.38 -36.76
C VAL A 75 -7.96 -16.00 -37.87
N VAL A 76 -7.46 -17.11 -38.43
CA VAL A 76 -8.19 -17.93 -39.40
C VAL A 76 -8.32 -19.35 -38.85
N TYR A 77 -9.56 -19.77 -38.58
CA TYR A 77 -9.85 -21.14 -38.15
C TYR A 77 -9.97 -22.09 -39.34
N LYS A 78 -9.39 -23.27 -39.22
CA LYS A 78 -9.41 -24.36 -40.20
C LYS A 78 -9.69 -25.70 -39.52
N LYS A 79 -9.89 -26.74 -40.32
CA LYS A 79 -9.95 -28.13 -39.82
C LYS A 79 -8.55 -28.56 -39.35
N PRO A 80 -8.45 -29.31 -38.23
CA PRO A 80 -7.19 -29.87 -37.78
C PRO A 80 -6.65 -30.84 -38.82
N THR A 81 -5.34 -30.84 -39.01
CA THR A 81 -4.63 -31.72 -39.95
C THR A 81 -3.97 -32.89 -39.26
N GLY A 82 -3.65 -32.75 -37.96
CA GLY A 82 -2.90 -33.73 -37.19
C GLY A 82 -1.42 -33.80 -37.56
N GLU A 83 -0.89 -32.82 -38.30
CA GLU A 83 0.50 -32.82 -38.77
C GLU A 83 1.52 -32.48 -37.66
N TYR A 84 1.06 -31.92 -36.53
CA TYR A 84 1.90 -31.50 -35.42
C TYR A 84 1.70 -32.40 -34.20
N THR A 85 2.80 -32.99 -33.71
CA THR A 85 2.83 -33.81 -32.49
C THR A 85 3.31 -33.05 -31.25
N ALA A 86 3.88 -31.87 -31.45
CA ALA A 86 4.37 -30.96 -30.42
C ALA A 86 4.20 -29.51 -30.89
N PHE A 87 4.47 -28.56 -30.00
CA PHE A 87 4.59 -27.15 -30.34
C PHE A 87 6.07 -26.77 -30.48
N GLU A 88 6.43 -26.13 -31.60
CA GLU A 88 7.84 -25.82 -31.91
C GLU A 88 8.11 -24.31 -32.05
N LEU A 89 9.25 -23.88 -31.51
CA LEU A 89 9.76 -22.53 -31.64
C LEU A 89 10.76 -22.43 -32.80
N ILE A 90 10.37 -21.78 -33.90
CA ILE A 90 11.21 -21.64 -35.11
C ILE A 90 12.05 -20.34 -35.04
N ARG A 91 13.37 -20.50 -35.26
CA ARG A 91 14.37 -19.42 -35.25
C ARG A 91 15.18 -19.46 -36.54
N ASP A 92 14.83 -18.62 -37.51
CA ASP A 92 15.50 -18.53 -38.83
C ASP A 92 16.67 -17.52 -38.86
N GLU A 93 16.93 -16.82 -37.74
CA GLU A 93 17.89 -15.72 -37.65
C GLU A 93 19.29 -16.19 -37.23
N ASP A 94 20.34 -15.57 -37.77
CA ASP A 94 21.72 -15.75 -37.27
C ASP A 94 21.82 -15.34 -35.79
N LEU A 95 22.42 -16.21 -34.97
CA LEU A 95 22.47 -16.06 -33.52
C LEU A 95 23.20 -14.78 -33.10
N THR A 96 24.23 -14.35 -33.83
CA THR A 96 25.00 -13.14 -33.47
C THR A 96 24.16 -11.87 -33.64
N THR A 97 23.53 -11.71 -34.81
CA THR A 97 22.66 -10.58 -35.13
C THR A 97 21.46 -10.53 -34.18
N ALA A 98 20.80 -11.67 -33.98
CA ALA A 98 19.67 -11.77 -33.07
C ALA A 98 20.04 -11.40 -31.61
N THR A 99 21.28 -11.69 -31.18
CA THR A 99 21.75 -11.36 -29.83
C THR A 99 21.93 -9.86 -29.64
N TYR A 100 22.60 -9.17 -30.57
CA TYR A 100 22.79 -7.71 -30.49
C TYR A 100 21.45 -6.97 -30.46
N GLU A 101 20.52 -7.36 -31.34
CA GLU A 101 19.21 -6.72 -31.41
C GLU A 101 18.37 -6.92 -30.14
N ARG A 102 18.47 -8.11 -29.52
CA ARG A 102 17.83 -8.39 -28.21
C ARG A 102 18.49 -7.60 -27.09
N MET A 103 19.81 -7.42 -27.10
CA MET A 103 20.51 -6.60 -26.11
C MET A 103 20.11 -5.12 -26.21
N ASP A 104 19.99 -4.57 -27.42
CA ASP A 104 19.52 -3.19 -27.63
C ASP A 104 18.06 -3.01 -27.20
N ALA A 105 17.22 -4.02 -27.44
CA ALA A 105 15.85 -4.04 -26.92
C ALA A 105 15.84 -4.07 -25.38
N ALA A 106 16.67 -4.90 -24.76
CA ALA A 106 16.82 -4.98 -23.31
C ALA A 106 17.33 -3.67 -22.70
N ALA A 107 18.31 -3.02 -23.33
CA ALA A 107 18.83 -1.71 -22.88
C ALA A 107 17.74 -0.62 -22.91
N ARG A 108 16.93 -0.57 -23.97
CA ARG A 108 15.76 0.31 -24.04
C ARG A 108 14.73 -0.03 -22.96
N TYR A 109 14.50 -1.32 -22.71
CA TYR A 109 13.59 -1.78 -21.67
C TYR A 109 13.99 -1.31 -20.26
N ILE A 110 15.27 -1.49 -19.92
CA ILE A 110 15.83 -1.04 -18.65
C ILE A 110 15.69 0.47 -18.51
N ARG A 111 15.97 1.24 -19.57
CA ARG A 111 15.84 2.71 -19.54
C ARG A 111 14.41 3.15 -19.26
N GLU A 112 13.42 2.54 -19.93
CA GLU A 112 12.01 2.88 -19.76
C GLU A 112 11.48 2.50 -18.37
N MET A 113 11.86 1.32 -17.86
CA MET A 113 11.59 0.95 -16.46
C MET A 113 12.17 1.97 -15.48
N ASN A 114 13.41 2.39 -15.67
CA ASN A 114 14.06 3.34 -14.78
C ASN A 114 13.35 4.70 -14.79
N SER A 115 12.88 5.15 -15.97
CA SER A 115 12.07 6.37 -16.10
C SER A 115 10.73 6.24 -15.37
N ASN A 116 10.02 5.13 -15.53
CA ASN A 116 8.74 4.90 -14.85
C ASN A 116 8.90 4.78 -13.33
N LEU A 117 9.98 4.15 -12.88
CA LEU A 117 10.34 4.07 -11.46
C LEU A 117 10.65 5.46 -10.90
N GLY A 118 11.39 6.30 -11.63
CA GLY A 118 11.64 7.69 -11.27
C GLY A 118 10.35 8.46 -11.01
N GLY A 119 9.40 8.42 -11.95
CA GLY A 119 8.12 9.10 -11.79
C GLY A 119 7.27 8.59 -10.60
N LYS A 120 7.27 7.27 -10.35
CA LYS A 120 6.61 6.70 -9.16
C LYS A 120 7.30 7.14 -7.86
N MET A 121 8.62 7.25 -7.88
CA MET A 121 9.41 7.67 -6.73
C MET A 121 9.17 9.14 -6.40
N ASP A 122 9.11 10.02 -7.41
CA ASP A 122 8.75 11.43 -7.21
C ASP A 122 7.35 11.58 -6.61
N PHE A 123 6.38 10.81 -7.10
CA PHE A 123 5.02 10.80 -6.55
C PHE A 123 4.99 10.35 -5.08
N ILE A 124 5.76 9.31 -4.72
CA ILE A 124 5.90 8.86 -3.34
C ILE A 124 6.58 9.94 -2.49
N GLY A 125 7.64 10.58 -3.02
CA GLY A 125 8.31 11.71 -2.37
C GLY A 125 7.33 12.82 -2.00
N GLY A 126 6.50 13.26 -2.94
CA GLY A 126 5.48 14.28 -2.67
C GLY A 126 4.44 13.86 -1.62
N LYS A 127 4.07 12.58 -1.55
CA LYS A 127 3.21 12.06 -0.47
C LYS A 127 3.90 12.07 0.89
N ILE A 128 5.18 11.72 0.93
CA ILE A 128 5.99 11.74 2.15
C ILE A 128 6.13 13.18 2.66
N ASP A 129 6.42 14.14 1.80
CA ASP A 129 6.51 15.56 2.17
C ASP A 129 5.18 16.08 2.75
N ALA A 130 4.06 15.72 2.11
CA ALA A 130 2.74 16.08 2.61
C ALA A 130 2.42 15.44 3.99
N LEU A 131 2.89 14.22 4.24
CA LEU A 131 2.79 13.59 5.56
C LEU A 131 3.69 14.28 6.58
N GLY A 132 4.90 14.69 6.19
CA GLY A 132 5.82 15.48 7.01
C GLY A 132 5.14 16.77 7.50
N GLY A 133 4.56 17.55 6.59
CA GLY A 133 3.85 18.78 6.98
C GLY A 133 2.65 18.56 7.91
N LYS A 134 1.93 17.42 7.77
CA LYS A 134 0.87 17.04 8.72
C LYS A 134 1.43 16.68 10.09
N MET A 135 2.57 15.98 10.12
CA MET A 135 3.24 15.60 11.37
C MET A 135 3.75 16.84 12.11
N ASP A 136 4.33 17.82 11.42
CA ASP A 136 4.76 19.09 12.00
C ASP A 136 3.58 19.86 12.63
N SER A 137 2.44 19.90 11.93
CA SER A 137 1.21 20.52 12.47
C SER A 137 0.71 19.82 13.73
N ILE A 138 0.77 18.49 13.78
CA ILE A 138 0.42 17.71 14.97
C ILE A 138 1.42 17.99 16.10
N GLY A 139 2.72 18.04 15.80
CA GLY A 139 3.77 18.41 16.75
C GLY A 139 3.47 19.75 17.43
N GLY A 140 3.16 20.79 16.65
CA GLY A 140 2.80 22.10 17.20
C GLY A 140 1.53 22.09 18.06
N LYS A 141 0.53 21.27 17.72
CA LYS A 141 -0.68 21.09 18.57
C LYS A 141 -0.35 20.39 19.89
N ILE A 142 0.53 19.39 19.87
CA ILE A 142 0.96 18.66 21.06
C ILE A 142 1.73 19.60 22.00
N GLU A 143 2.65 20.41 21.46
CA GLU A 143 3.40 21.41 22.24
C GLU A 143 2.45 22.43 22.89
N SER A 144 1.46 22.93 22.14
CA SER A 144 0.43 23.84 22.67
C SER A 144 -0.40 23.20 23.79
N LEU A 145 -0.76 21.92 23.65
CA LEU A 145 -1.48 21.19 24.68
C LEU A 145 -0.62 20.96 25.93
N GLY A 146 0.67 20.63 25.75
CA GLY A 146 1.63 20.51 26.85
C GLY A 146 1.67 21.78 27.70
N GLY A 147 1.84 22.94 27.07
CA GLY A 147 1.82 24.22 27.79
C GLY A 147 0.51 24.50 28.53
N LYS A 148 -0.65 24.10 27.99
CA LYS A 148 -1.94 24.23 28.70
C LYS A 148 -2.05 23.30 29.90
N ILE A 149 -1.54 22.08 29.78
CA ILE A 149 -1.52 21.10 30.87
C ILE A 149 -0.64 21.61 32.01
N ASP A 150 0.53 22.17 31.71
CA ASP A 150 1.43 22.76 32.72
C ASP A 150 0.74 23.90 33.50
N VAL A 151 0.06 24.80 32.79
CA VAL A 151 -0.70 25.89 33.42
C VAL A 151 -1.83 25.35 34.31
N LEU A 152 -2.54 24.31 33.87
CA LEU A 152 -3.57 23.68 34.68
C LEU A 152 -2.98 22.99 35.91
N GLY A 153 -1.85 22.29 35.78
CA GLY A 153 -1.13 21.69 36.91
C GLY A 153 -0.80 22.73 37.97
N ASN A 154 -0.20 23.85 37.57
CA ASN A 154 0.12 24.95 38.48
C ASN A 154 -1.12 25.52 39.20
N LYS A 155 -2.25 25.67 38.49
CA LYS A 155 -3.51 26.14 39.11
C LYS A 155 -4.08 25.14 40.11
N ILE A 156 -4.00 23.83 39.80
CA ILE A 156 -4.45 22.76 40.71
C ILE A 156 -3.59 22.75 41.97
N ASP A 157 -2.27 22.88 41.83
CA ASP A 157 -1.35 22.94 42.96
C ASP A 157 -1.63 24.15 43.86
N GLN A 158 -1.88 25.32 43.28
CA GLN A 158 -2.28 26.53 44.01
C GLN A 158 -3.60 26.32 44.77
N ALA A 159 -4.64 25.85 44.08
CA ALA A 159 -5.95 25.60 44.69
C ALA A 159 -5.85 24.59 45.84
N ARG A 160 -5.02 23.55 45.69
CA ARG A 160 -4.79 22.55 46.73
C ARG A 160 -4.17 23.19 47.99
N VAL A 161 -3.22 24.09 47.83
CA VAL A 161 -2.59 24.81 48.95
C VAL A 161 -3.59 25.73 49.65
N GLU A 162 -4.37 26.51 48.89
CA GLU A 162 -5.40 27.41 49.43
C GLU A 162 -6.47 26.65 50.21
N ILE A 163 -7.04 25.58 49.64
CA ILE A 163 -8.05 24.76 50.32
C ILE A 163 -7.49 24.18 51.62
N THR A 164 -6.25 23.67 51.59
CA THR A 164 -5.60 23.11 52.79
C THR A 164 -5.42 24.18 53.87
N TYR A 165 -5.09 25.40 53.47
CA TYR A 165 -4.94 26.54 54.37
C TYR A 165 -6.29 26.95 54.98
N GLU A 166 -7.33 27.15 54.17
CA GLU A 166 -8.67 27.54 54.65
C GLU A 166 -9.27 26.50 55.59
N ILE A 167 -9.12 25.20 55.29
CA ILE A 167 -9.58 24.11 56.17
C ILE A 167 -8.87 24.20 57.53
N ARG A 168 -7.55 24.46 57.54
CA ARG A 168 -6.79 24.61 58.78
C ARG A 168 -7.31 25.80 59.59
N VAL A 169 -7.43 26.97 58.96
CA VAL A 169 -7.93 28.19 59.61
C VAL A 169 -9.35 28.00 60.15
N SER A 170 -10.25 27.39 59.36
CA SER A 170 -11.62 27.11 59.80
C SER A 170 -11.66 26.15 61.00
N ARG A 171 -10.81 25.11 61.00
CA ARG A 171 -10.72 24.16 62.13
C ARG A 171 -10.20 24.84 63.39
N ASP A 172 -9.19 25.70 63.26
CA ASP A 172 -8.62 26.43 64.38
C ASP A 172 -9.63 27.43 64.97
N ASN A 173 -10.33 28.19 64.13
CA ASN A 173 -11.41 29.09 64.55
C ASN A 173 -12.54 28.33 65.28
N PHE A 174 -12.95 27.18 64.75
CA PHE A 174 -14.00 26.37 65.38
C PHE A 174 -13.56 25.81 66.74
N ARG A 175 -12.30 25.37 66.86
CA ARG A 175 -11.71 24.95 68.14
C ARG A 175 -11.71 26.09 69.15
N SER A 176 -11.23 27.28 68.77
CA SER A 176 -11.24 28.45 69.64
C SER A 176 -12.65 28.81 70.13
N HIS A 177 -13.66 28.74 69.24
CA HIS A 177 -15.05 29.00 69.61
C HIS A 177 -15.62 27.94 70.57
N LEU A 178 -15.29 26.66 70.36
CA LEU A 178 -15.68 25.59 71.28
C LEU A 178 -15.04 25.76 72.65
N ASP A 179 -13.74 26.06 72.71
CA ASP A 179 -13.01 26.26 73.96
C ASP A 179 -13.61 27.43 74.77
N GLU A 180 -14.01 28.52 74.10
CA GLU A 180 -14.68 29.67 74.73
C GLU A 180 -16.06 29.29 75.31
N ARG A 181 -16.86 28.53 74.57
CA ARG A 181 -18.17 28.05 75.03
C ARG A 181 -18.04 27.07 76.19
N ILE A 182 -17.11 26.13 76.12
CA ILE A 182 -16.83 25.17 77.19
C ILE A 182 -16.41 25.93 78.44
N SER A 183 -15.46 26.86 78.33
CA SER A 183 -15.01 27.70 79.46
C SER A 183 -16.17 28.47 80.11
N THR A 184 -17.11 28.95 79.30
CA THR A 184 -18.30 29.66 79.79
C THR A 184 -19.25 28.72 80.53
N ILE A 185 -19.52 27.53 79.99
CA ILE A 185 -20.36 26.51 80.64
C ILE A 185 -19.72 26.04 81.96
N GLU A 186 -18.41 25.78 81.98
CA GLU A 186 -17.69 25.38 83.19
C GLU A 186 -17.77 26.44 84.29
N ARG A 187 -17.69 27.72 83.91
CA ARG A 187 -17.90 28.85 84.82
C ARG A 187 -19.33 28.87 85.37
N GLU A 188 -20.33 28.74 84.52
CA GLU A 188 -21.74 28.72 84.92
C GLU A 188 -22.05 27.54 85.85
N LEU A 189 -21.57 26.34 85.53
CA LEU A 189 -21.72 25.14 86.37
C LEU A 189 -21.06 25.31 87.74
N SER A 190 -19.89 25.96 87.80
CA SER A 190 -19.22 26.26 89.07
C SER A 190 -20.06 27.19 89.95
N LEU A 191 -20.67 28.23 89.36
CA LEU A 191 -21.56 29.15 90.07
C LEU A 191 -22.84 28.44 90.57
N ILE A 192 -23.39 27.51 89.79
CA ILE A 192 -24.55 26.71 90.21
C ILE A 192 -24.18 25.78 91.36
N LYS A 193 -23.07 25.04 91.27
CA LYS A 193 -22.60 24.16 92.35
C LYS A 193 -22.41 24.92 93.66
N ALA A 194 -21.85 26.12 93.62
CA ALA A 194 -21.68 26.98 94.79
C ALA A 194 -23.00 27.46 95.43
N LYS A 195 -24.11 27.46 94.68
CA LYS A 195 -25.44 27.83 95.19
C LYS A 195 -26.26 26.65 95.72
N VAL A 196 -25.97 25.43 95.28
CA VAL A 196 -26.80 24.22 95.55
C VAL A 196 -26.22 23.35 96.67
N ILE A 197 -24.93 23.44 96.94
CA ILE A 197 -24.27 22.74 98.04
C ILE A 197 -24.03 23.77 99.17
N PRO A 198 -24.70 23.67 100.34
CA PRO A 198 -24.51 24.59 101.46
C PRO A 198 -23.12 24.50 102.09
#